data_AF-A0A9D5U7U2-F1
#
_entry.id   AF-A0A9D5U7U2-F1
#
_cell.length_a   1.000
_cell.length_b   1.000
_cell.length_c   1.000
_cell.angle_alpha   90.00
_cell.angle_beta   90.00
_cell.angle_gamma   90.00
#
_symmetry.space_group_name_H-M   'P 1'
#
loop_
_entity.id
_entity.type
_entity.pdbx_description
1 polymer ?
#
loop_
_entity_poly.entity_id
_entity_poly.type
_entity_poly.pdbx_seq_one_letter_code
_entity_poly.pdbx_strand_id
1 'polypeptide(L)'
;MLDLWRAPQGAGDPMGCLATTYTFDPGLFDEQCLARFLEIESDPNREDFAFLLERESRLGGAYAGVLVDHTQAGVEHSLRWDVLPVRLPSGKQHAKLSLLAWTRHIRIIVASANLTEPGYRTNFEVAGAIDLSPQQADTEALQEAVAFLRSLINMVPRGGVDLPEVRRASNFLSHVERQV
;
A
#
# COMPACT_ATOMS: atom_id res chain seq x y z
N MET A 1 2.73 11.19 9.74
CA MET A 1 2.48 10.47 8.46
C MET A 1 1.61 9.22 8.66
N LEU A 2 1.84 8.41 9.70
CA LEU A 2 1.05 7.21 10.01
C LEU A 2 -0.47 7.45 10.07
N ASP A 3 -0.93 8.61 10.52
CA ASP A 3 -2.37 8.91 10.58
C ASP A 3 -3.04 8.98 9.21
N LEU A 4 -2.29 9.24 8.14
CA LEU A 4 -2.83 9.21 6.76
C LEU A 4 -3.27 7.80 6.34
N TRP A 5 -2.76 6.76 7.00
CA TRP A 5 -3.16 5.37 6.76
C TRP A 5 -4.49 5.00 7.41
N ARG A 6 -5.02 5.83 8.31
CA ARG A 6 -6.32 5.57 8.94
C ARG A 6 -7.47 5.90 7.99
N ALA A 7 -8.48 5.04 8.03
CA ALA A 7 -9.74 5.29 7.35
C ALA A 7 -10.38 6.59 7.86
N PRO A 8 -10.90 7.45 6.97
CA PRO A 8 -11.79 8.53 7.41
C PRO A 8 -13.13 7.97 7.88
N GLN A 9 -13.86 8.76 8.67
CA GLN A 9 -15.17 8.37 9.17
C GLN A 9 -16.12 8.04 8.02
N GLY A 10 -16.72 6.84 8.07
CA GLY A 10 -17.69 6.40 7.06
C GLY A 10 -17.08 5.79 5.80
N ALA A 11 -15.75 5.66 5.70
CA ALA A 11 -15.06 5.02 4.57
C ALA A 11 -15.50 3.57 4.29
N GLY A 12 -15.98 2.88 5.34
CA GLY A 12 -16.44 1.49 5.28
C GLY A 12 -15.30 0.49 5.26
N ASP A 13 -15.58 -0.74 4.82
CA ASP A 13 -14.63 -1.84 4.98
C ASP A 13 -13.36 -1.66 4.12
N PRO A 14 -12.18 -2.07 4.62
CA PRO A 14 -10.94 -2.04 3.86
C PRO A 14 -11.01 -3.04 2.70
N MET A 15 -10.60 -2.59 1.52
CA MET A 15 -10.59 -3.43 0.31
C MET A 15 -9.18 -3.73 -0.15
N GLY A 16 -8.29 -2.75 -0.01
CA GLY A 16 -6.88 -3.01 -0.09
C GLY A 16 -6.01 -1.77 -0.19
N CYS A 17 -4.70 -2.00 -0.16
CA CYS A 17 -3.71 -0.97 -0.39
C CYS A 17 -2.59 -1.45 -1.32
N LEU A 18 -2.11 -0.53 -2.16
CA LEU A 18 -0.90 -0.72 -2.94
C LEU A 18 0.01 0.49 -2.75
N ALA A 19 1.18 0.26 -2.15
CA ALA A 19 2.16 1.31 -1.92
C ALA A 19 3.39 1.15 -2.81
N THR A 20 4.16 2.22 -2.94
CA THR A 20 5.44 2.25 -3.63
C THR A 20 6.49 2.86 -2.72
N THR A 21 7.72 2.36 -2.78
CA THR A 21 8.82 2.92 -2.00
C THR A 21 10.18 2.57 -2.58
N TYR A 22 11.22 3.28 -2.14
CA TYR A 22 12.60 2.91 -2.49
C TYR A 22 13.14 1.91 -1.49
N THR A 23 13.32 2.32 -0.23
CA THR A 23 13.75 1.43 0.86
C THR A 23 12.52 0.96 1.63
N PHE A 24 12.46 -0.33 1.96
CA PHE A 24 11.30 -0.96 2.57
C PHE A 24 11.66 -1.64 3.89
N ASP A 25 10.87 -1.35 4.91
CA ASP A 25 10.86 -2.02 6.21
C ASP A 25 9.53 -2.80 6.35
N PRO A 26 9.57 -4.14 6.24
CA PRO A 26 8.42 -5.01 6.44
C PRO A 26 7.68 -4.79 7.76
N GLY A 27 8.43 -4.58 8.85
CA GLY A 27 7.87 -4.44 10.20
C GLY A 27 7.06 -3.16 10.34
N LEU A 28 7.58 -2.03 9.86
CA LEU A 28 6.80 -0.79 9.82
C LEU A 28 5.52 -0.98 8.98
N PHE A 29 5.63 -1.55 7.79
CA PHE A 29 4.48 -1.69 6.90
C PHE A 29 3.39 -2.56 7.53
N ASP A 30 3.75 -3.72 8.08
CA ASP A 30 2.80 -4.66 8.67
C ASP A 30 2.21 -4.14 9.99
N GLU A 31 3.06 -3.75 10.94
CA GLU A 31 2.63 -3.45 12.30
C GLU A 31 2.09 -2.03 12.46
N GLN A 32 2.49 -1.10 11.59
CA GLN A 32 2.13 0.32 11.74
C GLN A 32 1.20 0.80 10.63
N CYS A 33 1.52 0.54 9.37
CA CYS A 33 0.71 1.01 8.24
C CYS A 33 -0.55 0.17 8.07
N LEU A 34 -0.42 -1.17 7.91
CA LEU A 34 -1.56 -2.06 7.71
C LEU A 34 -2.47 -2.10 8.94
N ALA A 35 -1.92 -2.12 10.14
CA ALA A 35 -2.72 -2.05 11.37
C ALA A 35 -3.68 -0.85 11.39
N ARG A 36 -3.22 0.33 10.95
CA ARG A 36 -4.07 1.54 10.86
C ARG A 36 -5.06 1.51 9.71
N PHE A 37 -4.66 0.96 8.56
CA PHE A 37 -5.52 0.82 7.39
C PHE A 37 -6.69 -0.15 7.63
N LEU A 38 -6.42 -1.23 8.34
CA LEU A 38 -7.38 -2.28 8.68
C LEU A 38 -8.18 -1.99 9.95
N GLU A 39 -7.90 -0.87 10.61
CA GLU A 39 -8.50 -0.47 11.90
C GLU A 39 -8.34 -1.55 12.98
N ILE A 40 -7.13 -2.15 13.07
CA ILE A 40 -6.79 -3.10 14.14
C ILE A 40 -6.75 -2.35 15.47
N GLU A 41 -7.54 -2.81 16.43
CA GLU A 41 -7.66 -2.17 17.75
C GLU A 41 -6.60 -2.65 18.75
N SER A 42 -6.17 -3.91 18.61
CA SER A 42 -5.20 -4.54 19.50
C SER A 42 -3.77 -3.97 19.34
N ASP A 43 -3.05 -3.80 20.46
CA ASP A 43 -1.67 -3.26 20.46
C ASP A 43 -0.64 -4.38 20.25
N PRO A 44 0.21 -4.34 19.21
CA PRO A 44 1.19 -5.40 18.94
C PRO A 44 2.22 -5.58 20.06
N ASN A 45 2.49 -4.57 20.88
CA ASN A 45 3.46 -4.65 21.98
C ASN A 45 2.85 -5.17 23.29
N ARG A 46 1.52 -5.16 23.43
CA ARG A 46 0.81 -5.54 24.67
C ARG A 46 -0.05 -6.78 24.50
N GLU A 47 -0.58 -6.99 23.30
CA GLU A 47 -1.63 -7.96 22.99
C GLU A 47 -1.27 -8.78 21.73
N ASP A 48 -0.02 -9.23 21.64
CA ASP A 48 0.56 -9.90 20.47
C ASP A 48 -0.37 -10.96 19.83
N PHE A 49 -0.90 -11.90 20.61
CA PHE A 49 -1.80 -12.93 20.06
C PHE A 49 -3.12 -12.37 19.51
N ALA A 50 -3.71 -11.37 20.18
CA ALA A 50 -4.94 -10.74 19.70
C ALA A 50 -4.68 -9.93 18.42
N PHE A 51 -3.55 -9.22 18.37
CA PHE A 51 -3.08 -8.50 17.19
C PHE A 51 -2.91 -9.43 15.99
N LEU A 52 -2.22 -10.56 16.17
CA LEU A 52 -2.01 -11.54 15.10
C LEU A 52 -3.33 -12.11 14.58
N LEU A 53 -4.29 -12.40 15.46
CA LEU A 53 -5.60 -12.97 15.08
C LEU A 53 -6.47 -11.95 14.35
N GLU A 54 -6.56 -10.73 14.86
CA GLU A 54 -7.32 -9.65 14.25
C GLU A 54 -6.75 -9.28 12.88
N ARG A 55 -5.42 -9.16 12.78
CA ARG A 55 -4.71 -8.95 11.52
C ARG A 55 -5.03 -10.03 10.50
N GLU A 56 -4.94 -11.30 10.90
CA GLU A 56 -5.23 -12.44 10.02
C GLU A 56 -6.67 -12.40 9.49
N SER A 57 -7.63 -12.12 10.36
CA SER A 57 -9.05 -12.02 9.97
C SER A 57 -9.30 -10.86 9.01
N ARG A 58 -8.66 -9.70 9.22
CA ARG A 58 -8.87 -8.47 8.43
C ARG A 58 -8.15 -8.54 7.07
N LEU A 59 -6.92 -9.05 7.04
CA LEU A 59 -6.18 -9.24 5.78
C LEU A 59 -6.81 -10.29 4.87
N GLY A 60 -7.52 -11.29 5.42
CA GLY A 60 -8.22 -12.28 4.60
C GLY A 60 -9.24 -11.69 3.61
N GLY A 61 -9.77 -10.49 3.90
CA GLY A 61 -10.73 -9.78 3.05
C GLY A 61 -10.15 -8.63 2.21
N ALA A 62 -8.89 -8.25 2.42
CA ALA A 62 -8.29 -7.06 1.80
C ALA A 62 -6.98 -7.40 1.08
N TYR A 63 -6.74 -6.79 -0.08
CA TYR A 63 -5.45 -6.90 -0.75
C TYR A 63 -4.41 -5.96 -0.13
N ALA A 64 -3.17 -6.40 0.06
CA ALA A 64 -2.08 -5.53 0.45
C ALA A 64 -0.82 -5.86 -0.35
N GLY A 65 -0.14 -4.82 -0.84
CA GLY A 65 1.15 -5.00 -1.48
C GLY A 65 1.99 -3.73 -1.58
N VAL A 66 3.29 -3.92 -1.83
CA VAL A 66 4.27 -2.86 -1.94
C VAL A 66 5.17 -3.10 -3.16
N LEU A 67 5.25 -2.10 -4.03
CA LEU A 67 6.19 -2.01 -5.13
C LEU A 67 7.48 -1.36 -4.63
N VAL A 68 8.55 -2.15 -4.51
CA VAL A 68 9.83 -1.71 -3.95
C VAL A 68 10.89 -1.70 -5.04
N ASP A 69 11.86 -0.79 -4.98
CA ASP A 69 13.03 -0.93 -5.84
C ASP A 69 13.68 -2.31 -5.67
N HIS A 70 13.97 -3.00 -6.78
CA HIS A 70 14.47 -4.37 -6.73
C HIS A 70 15.78 -4.54 -5.92
N THR A 71 16.57 -3.48 -5.74
CA THR A 71 17.80 -3.52 -4.91
C THR A 71 17.52 -3.41 -3.41
N GLN A 72 16.28 -3.14 -3.03
CA GLN A 72 15.84 -2.87 -1.66
C GLN A 72 14.64 -3.73 -1.23
N ALA A 73 14.07 -4.54 -2.14
CA ALA A 73 12.90 -5.39 -1.88
C ALA A 73 13.12 -6.45 -0.77
N GLY A 74 14.35 -6.64 -0.31
CA GLY A 74 14.69 -7.61 0.74
C GLY A 74 14.43 -9.05 0.31
N VAL A 75 14.55 -9.97 1.26
CA VAL A 75 14.15 -11.39 1.13
C VAL A 75 13.01 -11.75 2.07
N GLU A 76 12.57 -10.81 2.91
CA GLU A 76 11.47 -11.01 3.83
C GLU A 76 10.15 -10.88 3.09
N HIS A 77 9.38 -11.96 3.12
CA HIS A 77 8.08 -12.05 2.48
C HIS A 77 7.06 -12.48 3.53
N SER A 78 5.93 -11.77 3.57
CA SER A 78 4.75 -12.22 4.29
C SER A 78 3.89 -13.08 3.36
N LEU A 79 3.20 -14.08 3.92
CA LEU A 79 2.20 -14.84 3.16
C LEU A 79 0.88 -14.06 2.97
N ARG A 80 0.78 -12.84 3.49
CA ARG A 80 -0.47 -12.06 3.56
C ARG A 80 -0.45 -10.76 2.78
N TRP A 81 0.72 -10.28 2.40
CA TRP A 81 0.87 -9.11 1.57
C TRP A 81 2.07 -9.27 0.65
N ASP A 82 1.98 -8.64 -0.52
CA ASP A 82 2.90 -8.88 -1.62
C ASP A 82 4.04 -7.87 -1.67
N VAL A 83 5.27 -8.34 -1.87
CA VAL A 83 6.40 -7.48 -2.26
C VAL A 83 6.63 -7.66 -3.75
N LEU A 84 6.51 -6.59 -4.51
CA LEU A 84 6.74 -6.57 -5.95
C LEU A 84 8.05 -5.82 -6.26
N PRO A 85 9.16 -6.52 -6.57
CA PRO A 85 10.43 -5.88 -6.86
C PRO A 85 10.40 -5.22 -8.24
N VAL A 86 10.40 -3.89 -8.27
CA VAL A 86 10.40 -3.08 -9.50
C VAL A 86 11.82 -2.94 -10.02
N ARG A 87 12.04 -3.33 -11.28
CA ARG A 87 13.33 -3.19 -11.96
C ARG A 87 13.20 -2.27 -13.17
N LEU A 88 13.69 -1.04 -13.01
CA LEU A 88 13.78 -0.09 -14.12
C LEU A 88 14.96 -0.46 -15.05
N PRO A 89 14.83 -0.28 -16.39
CA PRO A 89 15.95 -0.47 -17.32
C PRO A 89 17.13 0.48 -17.05
N SER A 90 16.82 1.69 -16.59
CA SER A 90 17.78 2.71 -16.17
C SER A 90 17.21 3.47 -14.97
N GLY A 91 18.04 3.70 -13.96
CA GLY A 91 17.65 4.39 -12.73
C GLY A 91 17.10 3.46 -11.64
N LYS A 92 16.42 4.07 -10.67
CA LYS A 92 15.86 3.42 -9.48
C LYS A 92 14.39 3.79 -9.33
N GLN A 93 13.57 2.88 -8.81
CA GLN A 93 12.26 3.28 -8.30
C GLN A 93 12.54 4.17 -7.08
N HIS A 94 12.21 5.47 -7.15
CA HIS A 94 12.29 6.35 -5.98
C HIS A 94 10.96 7.02 -5.57
N ALA A 95 9.88 6.78 -6.32
CA ALA A 95 8.59 7.37 -6.00
C ALA A 95 7.95 6.71 -4.78
N LYS A 96 7.33 7.50 -3.90
CA LYS A 96 6.52 6.99 -2.79
C LYS A 96 5.10 7.51 -2.89
N LEU A 97 4.24 6.59 -3.27
CA LEU A 97 2.81 6.75 -3.46
C LEU A 97 2.12 5.58 -2.77
N SER A 98 1.11 5.85 -1.95
CA SER A 98 0.26 4.83 -1.34
C SER A 98 -1.19 5.04 -1.77
N LEU A 99 -1.76 4.05 -2.44
CA LEU A 99 -3.17 4.01 -2.79
C LEU A 99 -3.89 3.14 -1.75
N LEU A 100 -4.78 3.73 -0.97
CA LEU A 100 -5.58 3.07 0.05
C LEU A 100 -7.05 3.09 -0.38
N ALA A 101 -7.72 1.95 -0.38
CA ALA A 101 -9.11 1.83 -0.80
C ALA A 101 -9.97 1.14 0.25
N TRP A 102 -11.08 1.79 0.57
CA TRP A 102 -12.20 1.30 1.35
C TRP A 102 -13.46 1.29 0.49
N THR A 103 -14.51 0.61 0.94
CA THR A 103 -15.78 0.46 0.17
C THR A 103 -16.40 1.75 -0.32
N ARG A 104 -16.21 2.88 0.38
CA ARG A 104 -16.79 4.19 0.03
C ARG A 104 -15.77 5.32 -0.03
N HIS A 105 -14.48 5.01 0.02
CA HIS A 105 -13.43 6.03 0.08
C HIS A 105 -12.14 5.53 -0.54
N ILE A 106 -11.47 6.38 -1.30
CA ILE A 106 -10.12 6.13 -1.82
C ILE A 106 -9.22 7.27 -1.36
N ARG A 107 -8.02 6.93 -0.89
CA ARG A 107 -6.98 7.90 -0.55
C ARG A 107 -5.72 7.62 -1.35
N ILE A 108 -5.18 8.67 -1.96
CA ILE A 108 -3.87 8.66 -2.60
C ILE A 108 -2.93 9.50 -1.75
N ILE A 109 -1.89 8.89 -1.20
CA ILE A 109 -0.85 9.58 -0.44
C ILE A 109 0.38 9.68 -1.33
N VAL A 110 0.92 10.89 -1.49
CA VAL A 110 2.22 11.13 -2.11
C VAL A 110 3.15 11.69 -1.05
N ALA A 111 4.33 11.08 -0.88
CA ALA A 111 5.25 11.44 0.19
C ALA A 111 6.72 11.40 -0.24
N SER A 112 7.57 12.13 0.48
CA SER A 112 9.03 12.02 0.36
C SER A 112 9.61 10.85 1.17
N ALA A 113 8.87 10.36 2.17
CA ALA A 113 9.30 9.31 3.09
C ALA A 113 9.32 7.92 2.44
N ASN A 114 10.39 7.16 2.71
CA ASN A 114 10.37 5.71 2.52
C ASN A 114 9.48 5.03 3.56
N LEU A 115 8.99 3.82 3.27
CA LEU A 115 8.26 2.99 4.22
C LEU A 115 9.25 2.36 5.21
N THR A 116 9.83 3.18 6.07
CA THR A 116 10.79 2.81 7.10
C THR A 116 10.55 3.58 8.39
N GLU A 117 10.95 3.01 9.54
CA GLU A 117 10.79 3.66 10.85
C GLU A 117 11.31 5.12 10.83
N PRO A 118 12.51 5.43 10.29
CA PRO A 118 12.96 6.82 10.23
C PRO A 118 12.10 7.70 9.32
N GLY A 119 11.69 7.20 8.16
CA GLY A 119 10.86 7.96 7.21
C GLY A 119 9.50 8.35 7.78
N TYR A 120 8.90 7.50 8.61
CA TYR A 120 7.55 7.73 9.13
C TYR A 120 7.51 8.44 10.49
N ARG A 121 8.62 8.46 11.24
CA ARG A 121 8.63 8.91 12.65
C ARG A 121 9.67 9.97 13.00
N THR A 122 10.84 9.98 12.38
CA THR A 122 11.95 10.84 12.84
C THR A 122 12.44 11.83 11.80
N ASN A 123 12.40 11.47 10.53
CA ASN A 123 12.84 12.34 9.46
C ASN A 123 11.84 13.49 9.23
N PHE A 124 12.35 14.64 8.80
CA PHE A 124 11.53 15.71 8.28
C PHE A 124 11.12 15.38 6.84
N GLU A 125 9.90 14.88 6.70
CA GLU A 125 9.32 14.44 5.44
C GLU A 125 8.05 15.23 5.13
N VAL A 126 7.76 15.41 3.84
CA VAL A 126 6.54 16.05 3.36
C VAL A 126 5.63 14.98 2.78
N ALA A 127 4.33 15.05 3.10
CA ALA A 127 3.31 14.20 2.52
C ALA A 127 2.03 15.01 2.25
N GLY A 128 1.38 14.68 1.13
CA GLY A 128 0.05 15.15 0.77
C GLY A 128 -0.89 13.97 0.54
N ALA A 129 -2.17 14.16 0.83
CA ALA A 129 -3.21 13.17 0.57
C ALA A 129 -4.32 13.78 -0.28
N ILE A 130 -4.76 13.03 -1.28
CA ILE A 130 -5.95 13.32 -2.08
C ILE A 130 -6.99 12.27 -1.70
N ASP A 131 -8.12 12.75 -1.22
CA ASP A 131 -9.24 11.93 -0.77
C ASP A 131 -10.35 11.99 -1.81
N LEU A 132 -10.80 10.81 -2.26
CA LEU A 132 -11.90 10.65 -3.21
C LEU A 132 -13.04 9.94 -2.51
N SER A 133 -14.23 10.53 -2.63
CA SER A 133 -15.49 9.91 -2.24
C SER A 133 -16.42 9.88 -3.46
N PRO A 134 -17.46 9.02 -3.48
CA PRO A 134 -18.44 8.99 -4.56
C PRO A 134 -19.10 10.36 -4.85
N GLN A 135 -19.07 11.29 -3.90
CA GLN A 135 -19.66 12.62 -4.02
C GLN A 135 -18.65 13.70 -4.47
N GLN A 136 -17.34 13.45 -4.35
CA GLN A 136 -16.27 14.40 -4.62
C GLN A 136 -15.06 13.67 -5.23
N ALA A 137 -15.21 13.17 -6.45
CA ALA A 137 -14.17 12.40 -7.12
C ALA A 137 -13.33 13.31 -8.05
N ASP A 138 -12.08 13.57 -7.67
CA ASP A 138 -11.04 13.99 -8.61
C ASP A 138 -10.58 12.76 -9.41
N THR A 139 -11.42 12.36 -10.36
CA THR A 139 -11.21 11.13 -11.14
C THR A 139 -9.93 11.15 -11.97
N GLU A 140 -9.41 12.34 -12.32
CA GLU A 140 -8.16 12.50 -13.07
C GLU A 140 -6.97 12.06 -12.21
N ALA A 141 -6.86 12.58 -10.99
CA ALA A 141 -5.78 12.20 -10.07
C ALA A 141 -5.74 10.69 -9.79
N LEU A 142 -6.91 10.04 -9.68
CA LEU A 142 -7.00 8.60 -9.49
C LEU A 142 -6.56 7.83 -10.75
N GLN A 143 -7.00 8.24 -11.93
CA GLN A 143 -6.60 7.62 -13.18
C GLN A 143 -5.09 7.72 -13.39
N GLU A 144 -4.48 8.87 -13.11
CA GLU A 144 -3.03 9.06 -13.17
C GLU A 144 -2.29 8.17 -12.16
N ALA A 145 -2.76 8.10 -10.91
CA ALA A 145 -2.16 7.25 -9.88
C ALA A 145 -2.24 5.76 -10.26
N VAL A 146 -3.39 5.30 -10.75
CA VAL A 146 -3.56 3.91 -11.19
C VAL A 146 -2.70 3.61 -12.41
N ALA A 147 -2.66 4.50 -13.41
CA ALA A 147 -1.80 4.35 -14.59
C ALA A 147 -0.33 4.28 -14.20
N PHE A 148 0.10 5.13 -13.26
CA PHE A 148 1.44 5.10 -12.70
C PHE A 148 1.76 3.76 -12.02
N LEU A 149 0.87 3.27 -11.14
CA LEU A 149 1.06 1.97 -10.45
C LEU A 149 1.11 0.81 -11.44
N ARG A 150 0.24 0.80 -12.46
CA ARG A 150 0.28 -0.20 -13.55
C ARG A 150 1.60 -0.18 -14.31
N SER A 151 2.15 1.01 -14.57
CA SER A 151 3.46 1.13 -15.24
C SER A 151 4.58 0.47 -14.41
N LEU A 152 4.56 0.63 -13.08
CA LEU A 152 5.52 -0.01 -12.19
C LEU A 152 5.31 -1.54 -12.10
N ILE A 153 4.06 -2.01 -12.06
CA ILE A 153 3.74 -3.46 -12.10
C ILE A 153 4.27 -4.11 -13.38
N ASN A 154 4.29 -3.38 -14.50
CA ASN A 154 4.87 -3.87 -15.76
C ASN A 154 6.41 -3.94 -15.73
N MET A 155 7.05 -3.25 -14.79
CA MET A 155 8.50 -3.26 -14.57
C MET A 155 8.94 -4.28 -13.53
N VAL A 156 8.01 -5.07 -12.96
CA VAL A 156 8.32 -6.21 -12.10
C VAL A 156 8.85 -7.37 -12.96
N PRO A 157 10.06 -7.91 -12.71
CA PRO A 157 10.59 -9.03 -13.48
C PRO A 157 9.72 -10.28 -13.36
N ARG A 158 9.23 -10.82 -14.49
CA ARG A 158 8.32 -11.98 -14.51
C ARG A 158 8.97 -13.30 -14.90
N GLY A 159 10.17 -13.27 -15.46
CA GLY A 159 10.88 -14.48 -15.90
C GLY A 159 10.10 -15.36 -16.90
N GLY A 160 9.08 -14.80 -17.60
CA GLY A 160 8.19 -15.55 -18.49
C GLY A 160 7.03 -16.29 -17.79
N VAL A 161 6.85 -16.11 -16.48
CA VAL A 161 5.78 -16.73 -15.69
C VAL A 161 4.77 -15.67 -15.24
N ASP A 162 3.49 -16.03 -15.22
CA ASP A 162 2.45 -15.19 -14.64
C ASP A 162 2.49 -15.26 -13.10
N LEU A 163 3.02 -14.22 -12.47
CA LEU A 163 3.22 -14.16 -11.03
C LEU A 163 1.89 -13.87 -10.29
N PRO A 164 1.46 -14.70 -9.31
CA PRO A 164 0.22 -14.50 -8.56
C PRO A 164 0.09 -13.11 -7.93
N GLU A 165 1.16 -12.58 -7.36
CA GLU A 165 1.23 -11.25 -6.73
C GLU A 165 0.99 -10.12 -7.74
N VAL A 166 1.53 -10.21 -8.96
CA VAL A 166 1.30 -9.26 -10.05
C VAL A 166 -0.17 -9.27 -10.46
N ARG A 167 -0.78 -10.46 -10.52
CA ARG A 167 -2.20 -10.61 -10.85
C ARG A 167 -3.09 -10.01 -9.76
N ARG A 168 -2.81 -10.28 -8.49
CA ARG A 168 -3.53 -9.71 -7.35
C ARG A 168 -3.44 -8.18 -7.35
N ALA A 169 -2.24 -7.62 -7.53
CA ALA A 169 -2.03 -6.17 -7.65
C ALA A 169 -2.85 -5.57 -8.81
N SER A 170 -2.81 -6.20 -9.98
CA SER A 170 -3.54 -5.73 -11.17
C SER A 170 -5.05 -5.79 -10.99
N ASN A 171 -5.55 -6.86 -10.37
CA ASN A 171 -6.97 -7.04 -10.05
C ASN A 171 -7.44 -6.01 -9.02
N PHE A 172 -6.63 -5.73 -7.99
CA PHE A 172 -6.91 -4.68 -7.01
C PHE A 172 -7.08 -3.31 -7.70
N LEU A 173 -6.15 -2.91 -8.56
CA LEU A 173 -6.26 -1.65 -9.30
C LEU A 173 -7.51 -1.59 -10.18
N SER A 174 -7.86 -2.68 -10.86
CA SER A 174 -9.09 -2.77 -11.65
C SER A 174 -10.36 -2.72 -10.80
N HIS A 175 -10.28 -3.11 -9.53
CA HIS A 175 -11.39 -2.99 -8.60
C HIS A 175 -11.54 -1.54 -8.13
N VAL A 176 -10.44 -0.86 -7.79
CA VAL A 176 -10.44 0.55 -7.38
C VAL A 176 -11.03 1.45 -8.48
N GLU A 177 -10.64 1.25 -9.75
CA GLU A 177 -11.17 2.03 -10.88
C GLU A 177 -12.68 1.89 -11.08
N ARG A 178 -13.30 0.81 -10.59
CA ARG A 178 -14.76 0.59 -10.70
C ARG A 178 -15.56 1.24 -9.58
N GLN A 179 -14.90 1.76 -8.54
CA GLN A 179 -15.57 2.39 -7.39
C GLN A 179 -15.97 3.85 -7.65
N VAL A 180 -15.36 4.48 -8.65
CA VAL A 180 -15.59 5.88 -9.06
C VAL A 180 -16.34 5.97 -10.38
#